data_AF-A0A7D5KL56-F1
#
_entry.id   AF-A0A7D5KL56-F1
#
_cell.length_a   1.000
_cell.length_b   1.000
_cell.length_c   1.000
_cell.angle_alpha   90.00
_cell.angle_beta   90.00
_cell.angle_gamma   90.00
#
_symmetry.space_group_name_H-M   'P 1'
#
loop_
_entity.id
_entity.type
_entity.pdbx_description
1 polymer ?
#
loop_
_entity_poly.entity_id
_entity_poly.type
_entity_poly.pdbx_seq_one_letter_code
_entity_poly.pdbx_strand_id
1 'polypeptide(L)'
;MTTRKRSRRRILSSMLATAASGLAVSSVSAATGEVRLVSFSSASIDANRDFGIDNPEQVREGDVLIMYVGGGGGVPESDQPGWTRFASCQQEYNGQDECLAYGGADLNGQVFYRVATNDEPDTYEIKIGSSSHASASIIALRGADTSDPIYSSAGLVNDYDGGESHCPSTDGVEGGMHICGWVHDDPQRIQEPDRMTIRTDLTIGGDALQTATNSLNRTGETDRIVAEHTNDPPGGSSDLSIAVVVRPGPSDGDGGNNGGEGDNGNEGDNGNEDQTGNEDQTGNEGGNGNSGENGNGGSDGSGSYPDWQEDEVYLEGDRVIHDGAVWEAQWWTQGEEPRDEQWYVWKRVKDTSSVTPVDPGAGPTPAWDSSKIYREDDRVTHDGTTWEAQWWTQGQEPRNEAWYVWQPAE
;
A
#
# COMPACT_ATOMS: atom_id res chain seq x y z
N MET A 1 -54.72 -58.73 -74.91
CA MET A 1 -55.34 -59.12 -73.62
C MET A 1 -54.19 -59.61 -72.74
N THR A 2 -53.83 -59.07 -71.58
CA THR A 2 -54.46 -58.13 -70.64
C THR A 2 -53.34 -57.49 -69.79
N THR A 3 -53.58 -56.28 -69.30
CA THR A 3 -52.71 -55.36 -68.53
C THR A 3 -52.25 -55.86 -67.16
N ARG A 4 -51.09 -55.38 -66.68
CA ARG A 4 -50.96 -54.78 -65.32
C ARG A 4 -49.68 -53.97 -65.11
N LYS A 5 -49.89 -52.76 -64.57
CA LYS A 5 -48.93 -51.74 -64.11
C LYS A 5 -48.08 -52.22 -62.93
N ARG A 6 -46.87 -51.68 -62.78
CA ARG A 6 -46.32 -51.30 -61.45
C ARG A 6 -45.48 -50.03 -61.54
N SER A 7 -45.76 -49.13 -60.61
CA SER A 7 -45.23 -47.78 -60.43
C SER A 7 -44.07 -47.79 -59.44
N ARG A 8 -43.03 -46.96 -59.65
CA ARG A 8 -42.21 -46.41 -58.56
C ARG A 8 -41.85 -44.95 -58.85
N ARG A 9 -42.29 -44.06 -57.96
CA ARG A 9 -42.07 -42.60 -57.93
C ARG A 9 -40.64 -42.29 -57.45
N ARG A 10 -40.00 -41.30 -58.07
CA ARG A 10 -38.88 -40.53 -57.51
C ARG A 10 -39.46 -39.27 -56.84
N ILE A 11 -39.04 -38.97 -55.62
CA ILE A 11 -39.30 -37.71 -54.93
C ILE A 11 -37.95 -37.22 -54.41
N LEU A 12 -37.53 -36.03 -54.89
CA LEU A 12 -36.49 -35.23 -54.24
C LEU A 12 -37.11 -34.60 -53.00
N SER A 13 -36.47 -34.78 -51.83
CA SER A 13 -36.78 -34.01 -50.62
C SER A 13 -35.69 -32.96 -50.41
N SER A 14 -36.14 -31.71 -50.31
CA SER A 14 -35.36 -30.53 -49.93
C SER A 14 -34.94 -30.59 -48.46
N MET A 15 -33.75 -30.05 -48.18
CA MET A 15 -33.25 -29.75 -46.84
C MET A 15 -34.19 -28.79 -46.10
N LEU A 16 -34.48 -29.10 -44.84
CA LEU A 16 -34.83 -28.11 -43.82
C LEU A 16 -33.72 -28.14 -42.76
N ALA A 17 -33.06 -27.00 -42.56
CA ALA A 17 -32.16 -26.78 -41.45
C ALA A 17 -33.00 -26.53 -40.18
N THR A 18 -32.68 -27.24 -39.09
CA THR A 18 -33.20 -26.98 -37.76
C THR A 18 -32.09 -26.29 -36.97
N ALA A 19 -32.25 -24.99 -36.68
CA ALA A 19 -31.37 -24.27 -35.78
C ALA A 19 -31.71 -24.69 -34.34
N ALA A 20 -30.78 -25.37 -33.68
CA ALA A 20 -30.82 -25.58 -32.24
C ALA A 20 -30.15 -24.37 -31.57
N SER A 21 -30.95 -23.59 -30.84
CA SER A 21 -30.45 -22.52 -29.97
C SER A 21 -29.71 -23.15 -28.79
N GLY A 22 -28.39 -23.31 -28.92
CA GLY A 22 -27.52 -23.57 -27.79
C GLY A 22 -27.24 -22.25 -27.06
N LEU A 23 -27.70 -22.14 -25.82
CA LEU A 23 -27.17 -21.17 -24.87
C LEU A 23 -25.70 -21.54 -24.64
N ALA A 24 -24.79 -20.84 -25.33
CA ALA A 24 -23.41 -20.80 -24.90
C ALA A 24 -23.39 -20.01 -23.60
N VAL A 25 -23.27 -20.72 -22.48
CA VAL A 25 -22.75 -20.10 -21.26
C VAL A 25 -21.28 -19.84 -21.58
N SER A 26 -20.97 -18.64 -22.06
CA SER A 26 -19.62 -18.12 -22.00
C SER A 26 -19.29 -18.04 -20.52
N SER A 27 -18.52 -19.00 -20.01
CA SER A 27 -17.78 -18.77 -18.78
C SER A 27 -16.79 -17.66 -19.10
N VAL A 28 -17.20 -16.42 -18.84
CA VAL A 28 -16.26 -15.33 -18.65
C VAL A 28 -15.44 -15.78 -17.45
N SER A 29 -14.23 -16.26 -17.70
CA SER A 29 -13.22 -16.24 -16.66
C SER A 29 -13.10 -14.77 -16.31
N ALA A 30 -13.60 -14.37 -15.14
CA ALA A 30 -13.22 -13.08 -14.59
C ALA A 30 -11.70 -13.08 -14.62
N ALA A 31 -11.10 -12.11 -15.31
CA ALA A 31 -9.70 -11.84 -15.08
C ALA A 31 -9.64 -11.48 -13.59
N THR A 32 -9.00 -12.33 -12.79
CA THR A 32 -8.47 -11.91 -11.50
C THR A 32 -7.73 -10.60 -11.75
N GLY A 33 -7.95 -9.57 -10.92
CA GLY A 33 -7.15 -8.35 -11.03
C GLY A 33 -5.69 -8.76 -10.88
N GLU A 34 -4.92 -8.78 -11.96
CA GLU A 34 -3.53 -9.23 -11.93
C GLU A 34 -2.63 -8.02 -11.79
N VAL A 35 -1.69 -8.09 -10.85
CA VAL A 35 -0.64 -7.09 -10.72
C VAL A 35 0.33 -7.25 -11.89
N ARG A 36 0.55 -6.17 -12.63
CA ARG A 36 1.49 -6.13 -13.75
C ARG A 36 2.55 -5.07 -13.56
N LEU A 37 3.76 -5.36 -14.03
CA LEU A 37 4.83 -4.37 -14.13
C LEU A 37 4.45 -3.28 -15.13
N VAL A 38 4.64 -2.02 -14.74
CA VAL A 38 4.59 -0.85 -15.63
C VAL A 38 5.99 -0.54 -16.13
N SER A 39 6.88 -0.18 -15.20
CA SER A 39 8.29 0.14 -15.44
C SER A 39 9.06 0.07 -14.12
N PHE A 40 10.36 0.36 -14.15
CA PHE A 40 11.20 0.50 -12.97
C PHE A 40 12.26 1.58 -13.21
N SER A 41 12.81 2.09 -12.11
CA SER A 41 13.97 2.99 -12.08
C SER A 41 14.94 2.53 -11.00
N SER A 42 16.21 2.91 -11.12
CA SER A 42 17.22 2.69 -10.08
C SER A 42 18.30 3.76 -10.11
N ALA A 43 18.96 3.97 -8.96
CA ALA A 43 20.07 4.90 -8.81
C ALA A 43 20.95 4.51 -7.61
N SER A 44 22.22 4.92 -7.62
CA SER A 44 23.11 4.89 -6.45
C SER A 44 23.90 6.17 -6.25
N ILE A 45 24.53 6.22 -5.09
CA ILE A 45 25.54 7.19 -4.75
C ILE A 45 26.69 6.57 -3.95
N ASP A 46 27.92 6.99 -4.29
CA ASP A 46 29.15 6.77 -3.51
C ASP A 46 29.57 8.07 -2.79
N ALA A 47 28.64 8.63 -2.03
CA ALA A 47 28.87 9.84 -1.25
C ALA A 47 27.87 9.93 -0.11
N ASN A 48 28.30 10.51 1.00
CA ASN A 48 27.46 10.81 2.14
C ASN A 48 26.60 12.06 1.89
N ARG A 49 25.57 11.89 1.07
CA ARG A 49 24.48 12.86 0.81
C ARG A 49 23.30 12.17 0.14
N ASP A 50 22.12 12.76 0.27
CA ASP A 50 20.92 12.34 -0.44
C ASP A 50 21.11 12.36 -1.98
N PHE A 51 20.35 11.53 -2.69
CA PHE A 51 20.44 11.39 -4.14
C PHE A 51 19.05 11.27 -4.78
N GLY A 52 18.98 11.56 -6.08
CA GLY A 52 17.73 11.49 -6.84
C GLY A 52 17.57 10.14 -7.56
N ILE A 53 16.34 9.64 -7.62
CA ILE A 53 15.93 8.54 -8.50
C ILE A 53 14.75 9.00 -9.36
N ASP A 54 14.83 8.78 -10.67
CA ASP A 54 13.77 9.19 -11.59
C ASP A 54 12.49 8.40 -11.34
N ASN A 55 11.35 9.07 -11.44
CA ASN A 55 10.05 8.40 -11.39
C ASN A 55 9.92 7.43 -12.57
N PRO A 56 9.54 6.15 -12.35
CA PRO A 56 9.45 5.20 -13.45
C PRO A 56 8.55 5.69 -14.59
N GLU A 57 8.96 5.39 -15.82
CA GLU A 57 8.19 5.81 -16.98
C GLU A 57 6.76 5.24 -16.95
N GLN A 58 5.79 6.00 -17.46
CA GLN A 58 4.40 5.59 -17.67
C GLN A 58 3.60 5.29 -16.40
N VAL A 59 4.10 5.72 -15.23
CA VAL A 59 3.33 5.79 -13.98
C VAL A 59 2.10 6.67 -14.17
N ARG A 60 0.99 6.24 -13.59
CA ARG A 60 -0.29 6.93 -13.57
C ARG A 60 -0.86 6.93 -12.16
N GLU A 61 -1.79 7.83 -11.90
CA GLU A 61 -2.60 7.80 -10.69
C GLU A 61 -3.19 6.38 -10.47
N GLY A 62 -3.08 5.88 -9.24
CA GLY A 62 -3.54 4.56 -8.84
C GLY A 62 -2.57 3.41 -9.12
N ASP A 63 -1.43 3.64 -9.78
CA ASP A 63 -0.34 2.66 -9.79
C ASP A 63 0.29 2.56 -8.39
N VAL A 64 0.70 1.35 -7.98
CA VAL A 64 1.43 1.13 -6.74
C VAL A 64 2.93 1.11 -7.05
N LEU A 65 3.68 1.96 -6.36
CA LEU A 65 5.13 2.01 -6.45
C LEU A 65 5.72 1.27 -5.25
N ILE A 66 6.65 0.35 -5.50
CA ILE A 66 7.43 -0.33 -4.46
C ILE A 66 8.87 0.14 -4.56
N MET A 67 9.39 0.72 -3.49
CA MET A 67 10.75 1.23 -3.42
C MET A 67 11.59 0.40 -2.47
N TYR A 68 12.70 -0.12 -2.98
CA TYR A 68 13.78 -0.69 -2.17
C TYR A 68 14.87 0.36 -2.01
N VAL A 69 15.39 0.51 -0.79
CA VAL A 69 16.58 1.30 -0.47
C VAL A 69 17.52 0.40 0.30
N GLY A 70 18.80 0.37 -0.11
CA GLY A 70 19.82 -0.40 0.57
C GLY A 70 21.18 0.28 0.59
N GLY A 71 22.02 -0.07 1.55
CA GLY A 71 23.38 0.47 1.68
C GLY A 71 23.98 0.24 3.07
N GLY A 72 25.27 0.54 3.19
CA GLY A 72 26.02 0.39 4.43
C GLY A 72 25.61 1.40 5.51
N GLY A 73 25.86 1.03 6.78
CA GLY A 73 25.51 1.73 8.01
C GLY A 73 25.21 3.23 7.87
N GLY A 74 23.96 3.64 8.16
CA GLY A 74 23.58 5.04 8.22
C GLY A 74 22.38 5.47 7.39
N VAL A 75 21.72 4.57 6.65
CA VAL A 75 20.42 4.86 6.04
C VAL A 75 19.43 5.14 7.19
N PRO A 76 18.92 6.37 7.31
CA PRO A 76 18.18 6.79 8.48
C PRO A 76 16.84 6.10 8.46
N GLU A 77 16.40 5.71 9.66
CA GLU A 77 15.09 5.09 9.86
C GLU A 77 13.94 6.08 9.59
N SER A 78 14.24 7.39 9.45
CA SER A 78 13.29 8.44 9.11
C SER A 78 12.81 8.26 7.68
N ASP A 79 11.53 7.94 7.55
CA ASP A 79 10.83 7.56 6.32
C ASP A 79 11.10 8.47 5.12
N GLN A 80 11.12 7.84 3.94
CA GLN A 80 11.22 8.52 2.66
C GLN A 80 9.97 9.41 2.48
N PRO A 81 10.09 10.74 2.32
CA PRO A 81 8.93 11.64 2.37
C PRO A 81 7.83 11.26 1.37
N GLY A 82 6.61 11.04 1.88
CA GLY A 82 5.48 10.64 1.05
C GLY A 82 5.48 9.16 0.63
N TRP A 83 6.24 8.32 1.32
CA TRP A 83 6.24 6.87 1.18
C TRP A 83 5.96 6.19 2.52
N THR A 84 5.33 5.03 2.48
CA THR A 84 5.04 4.21 3.66
C THR A 84 6.01 3.05 3.74
N ARG A 85 6.83 2.98 4.79
CA ARG A 85 7.68 1.81 5.04
C ARG A 85 6.85 0.63 5.52
N PHE A 86 7.17 -0.57 5.06
CA PHE A 86 6.46 -1.78 5.49
C PHE A 86 7.36 -3.00 5.71
N ALA A 87 8.63 -2.95 5.30
CA ALA A 87 9.58 -4.00 5.58
C ALA A 87 10.99 -3.43 5.76
N SER A 88 11.79 -4.10 6.58
CA SER A 88 13.23 -3.84 6.72
C SER A 88 13.96 -5.15 7.04
N CYS A 89 15.24 -5.17 6.69
CA CYS A 89 16.19 -6.15 7.19
C CYS A 89 17.51 -5.43 7.40
N GLN A 90 18.09 -5.55 8.59
CA GLN A 90 19.35 -4.91 8.93
C GLN A 90 20.33 -5.91 9.51
N GLN A 91 21.60 -5.71 9.19
CA GLN A 91 22.73 -6.48 9.69
C GLN A 91 23.63 -5.58 10.53
N GLU A 92 23.98 -6.03 11.74
CA GLU A 92 24.88 -5.31 12.65
C GLU A 92 26.32 -5.84 12.59
N TYR A 93 26.50 -7.13 12.33
CA TYR A 93 27.80 -7.79 12.27
C TYR A 93 27.77 -9.03 11.36
N ASN A 94 28.93 -9.44 10.87
CA ASN A 94 29.12 -10.70 10.14
C ASN A 94 28.85 -11.88 11.09
N GLY A 95 28.09 -12.88 10.64
CA GLY A 95 27.65 -14.03 11.44
C GLY A 95 26.25 -13.90 12.01
N GLN A 96 25.46 -12.91 11.56
CA GLN A 96 24.11 -12.68 12.06
C GLN A 96 23.11 -13.64 11.39
N ASP A 97 22.32 -14.36 12.20
CA ASP A 97 21.39 -15.40 11.72
C ASP A 97 20.00 -14.86 11.34
N GLU A 98 19.58 -13.71 11.89
CA GLU A 98 18.22 -13.15 11.72
C GLU A 98 18.28 -11.66 11.37
N CYS A 99 17.35 -11.16 10.58
CA CYS A 99 17.25 -9.72 10.32
C CYS A 99 16.90 -8.94 11.58
N LEU A 100 17.63 -7.88 11.86
CA LEU A 100 17.19 -6.88 12.82
C LEU A 100 16.21 -5.93 12.13
N ALA A 101 15.20 -5.48 12.87
CA ALA A 101 14.28 -4.44 12.40
C ALA A 101 14.96 -3.05 12.39
N TYR A 102 15.88 -2.83 13.33
CA TYR A 102 16.56 -1.56 13.63
C TYR A 102 17.99 -1.76 14.16
N GLY A 103 18.80 -0.70 14.09
CA GLY A 103 20.13 -0.65 14.73
C GLY A 103 21.27 -1.37 14.01
N GLY A 104 21.06 -1.91 12.81
CA GLY A 104 22.12 -2.54 12.03
C GLY A 104 23.14 -1.51 11.53
N ALA A 105 24.40 -1.71 11.91
CA ALA A 105 25.51 -0.82 11.57
C ALA A 105 26.26 -1.22 10.28
N ASP A 106 26.09 -2.47 9.82
CA ASP A 106 26.86 -3.03 8.70
C ASP A 106 26.11 -2.81 7.39
N LEU A 107 24.99 -3.50 7.19
CA LEU A 107 24.19 -3.42 5.98
C LEU A 107 22.70 -3.19 6.32
N ASN A 108 22.03 -2.36 5.52
CA ASN A 108 20.63 -2.01 5.72
C ASN A 108 19.84 -2.20 4.42
N GLY A 109 18.66 -2.81 4.53
CA GLY A 109 17.65 -2.85 3.49
C GLY A 109 16.29 -2.41 4.03
N GLN A 110 15.61 -1.54 3.30
CA GLN A 110 14.28 -1.04 3.64
C GLN A 110 13.38 -1.05 2.41
N VAL A 111 12.09 -1.33 2.62
CA VAL A 111 11.09 -1.35 1.56
C VAL A 111 9.91 -0.47 1.92
N PHE A 112 9.52 0.35 0.94
CA PHE A 112 8.44 1.31 1.04
C PHE A 112 7.44 1.11 -0.09
N TYR A 113 6.20 1.53 0.13
CA TYR A 113 5.22 1.66 -0.93
C TYR A 113 4.62 3.06 -0.98
N ARG A 114 4.07 3.39 -2.14
CA ARG A 114 3.26 4.59 -2.37
C ARG A 114 2.22 4.28 -3.43
N VAL A 115 1.03 4.86 -3.30
CA VAL A 115 0.04 4.90 -4.39
C VAL A 115 0.28 6.19 -5.16
N ALA A 116 0.60 6.07 -6.44
CA ALA A 116 0.87 7.21 -7.30
C ALA A 116 -0.38 8.10 -7.43
N THR A 117 -0.17 9.41 -7.45
CA THR A 117 -1.20 10.43 -7.71
C THR A 117 -0.98 11.06 -9.08
N ASN A 118 -1.80 12.05 -9.44
CA ASN A 118 -1.56 12.85 -10.64
C ASN A 118 -0.38 13.83 -10.51
N ASP A 119 0.11 14.05 -9.28
CA ASP A 119 1.14 15.03 -8.96
C ASP A 119 2.47 14.35 -8.56
N GLU A 120 2.83 13.26 -9.25
CA GLU A 120 4.14 12.62 -9.02
C GLU A 120 5.29 13.49 -9.54
N PRO A 121 6.39 13.63 -8.76
CA PRO A 121 7.55 14.38 -9.21
C PRO A 121 8.26 13.63 -10.35
N ASP A 122 9.06 14.36 -11.14
CA ASP A 122 9.94 13.75 -12.15
C ASP A 122 11.04 12.88 -11.50
N THR A 123 11.49 13.27 -10.30
CA THR A 123 12.56 12.62 -9.55
C THR A 123 12.19 12.62 -8.06
N TYR A 124 12.35 11.48 -7.38
CA TYR A 124 12.25 11.37 -5.93
C TYR A 124 13.62 11.58 -5.28
N GLU A 125 13.65 12.28 -4.15
CA GLU A 125 14.85 12.41 -3.33
C GLU A 125 14.92 11.27 -2.30
N ILE A 126 16.01 10.51 -2.32
CA ILE A 126 16.26 9.39 -1.41
C ILE A 126 17.13 9.85 -0.25
N LYS A 127 16.59 9.71 0.96
CA LYS A 127 17.28 10.02 2.21
C LYS A 127 18.16 8.85 2.64
N ILE A 128 19.47 9.11 2.79
CA ILE A 128 20.46 8.09 3.17
C ILE A 128 21.28 8.43 4.40
N GLY A 129 20.99 9.57 5.03
CA GLY A 129 21.52 9.93 6.34
C GLY A 129 23.03 10.01 6.33
N SER A 130 23.70 9.06 6.98
CA SER A 130 25.17 9.02 7.06
C SER A 130 25.83 7.96 6.19
N SER A 131 25.05 7.18 5.43
CA SER A 131 25.61 6.15 4.54
C SER A 131 26.49 6.78 3.46
N SER A 132 27.61 6.16 3.11
CA SER A 132 28.47 6.59 2.01
C SER A 132 28.28 5.79 0.73
N HIS A 133 27.53 4.69 0.79
CA HIS A 133 27.25 3.78 -0.31
C HIS A 133 25.80 3.35 -0.20
N ALA A 134 24.96 3.88 -1.10
CA ALA A 134 23.55 3.60 -1.07
C ALA A 134 22.99 3.47 -2.47
N SER A 135 21.99 2.62 -2.59
CA SER A 135 21.31 2.26 -3.82
C SER A 135 19.81 2.22 -3.58
N ALA A 136 19.03 2.60 -4.60
CA ALA A 136 17.58 2.52 -4.56
C ALA A 136 17.02 2.00 -5.87
N SER A 137 15.86 1.34 -5.80
CA SER A 137 15.08 0.87 -6.94
C SER A 137 13.60 1.15 -6.69
N ILE A 138 12.91 1.74 -7.66
CA ILE A 138 11.44 1.90 -7.65
C ILE A 138 10.86 1.02 -8.75
N ILE A 139 9.91 0.16 -8.38
CA ILE A 139 9.14 -0.69 -9.29
C ILE A 139 7.71 -0.16 -9.32
N ALA A 140 7.24 0.23 -10.51
CA ALA A 140 5.87 0.67 -10.72
C ALA A 140 4.98 -0.50 -11.15
N LEU A 141 3.86 -0.68 -10.47
CA LEU A 141 2.92 -1.78 -10.66
C LEU A 141 1.50 -1.26 -10.88
N ARG A 142 0.75 -1.95 -11.74
CA ARG A 142 -0.64 -1.62 -12.04
C ARG A 142 -1.55 -2.80 -11.73
N GLY A 143 -2.74 -2.51 -11.21
CA GLY A 143 -3.72 -3.54 -10.83
C GLY A 143 -3.49 -4.11 -9.42
N ALA A 144 -2.65 -3.46 -8.61
CA ALA A 144 -2.51 -3.77 -7.19
C ALA A 144 -3.64 -3.12 -6.37
N ASP A 145 -3.90 -3.67 -5.18
CA ASP A 145 -4.82 -3.08 -4.20
C ASP A 145 -4.25 -1.75 -3.69
N THR A 146 -4.93 -0.64 -3.96
CA THR A 146 -4.44 0.69 -3.55
C THR A 146 -4.78 1.02 -2.09
N SER A 147 -5.66 0.25 -1.44
CA SER A 147 -6.02 0.44 -0.05
C SER A 147 -5.11 -0.35 0.90
N ASP A 148 -4.69 -1.55 0.49
CA ASP A 148 -3.79 -2.41 1.24
C ASP A 148 -2.91 -3.24 0.27
N PRO A 149 -1.87 -2.60 -0.31
CA PRO A 149 -1.10 -3.16 -1.42
C PRO A 149 -0.19 -4.32 -1.03
N ILE A 150 0.14 -4.50 0.26
CA ILE A 150 1.12 -5.50 0.68
C ILE A 150 0.40 -6.73 1.19
N TYR A 151 0.61 -7.87 0.53
CA TYR A 151 0.05 -9.15 0.97
C TYR A 151 0.92 -9.80 2.05
N SER A 152 2.24 -9.83 1.82
CA SER A 152 3.20 -10.42 2.75
C SER A 152 4.62 -9.88 2.48
N SER A 153 5.51 -10.05 3.45
CA SER A 153 6.93 -9.81 3.27
C SER A 153 7.78 -10.73 4.15
N ALA A 154 9.06 -10.87 3.83
CA ALA A 154 10.02 -11.59 4.66
C ALA A 154 11.44 -11.04 4.42
N GLY A 155 12.23 -10.90 5.49
CA GLY A 155 13.65 -10.56 5.40
C GLY A 155 14.54 -11.77 5.64
N LEU A 156 15.73 -11.77 5.03
CA LEU A 156 16.76 -12.78 5.28
C LEU A 156 18.16 -12.15 5.26
N VAL A 157 18.95 -12.42 6.29
CA VAL A 157 20.40 -12.19 6.25
C VAL A 157 21.04 -13.32 5.43
N ASN A 158 21.91 -12.94 4.51
CA ASN A 158 22.64 -13.80 3.60
C ASN A 158 24.14 -13.73 3.90
N ASP A 159 24.52 -14.15 5.10
CA ASP A 159 25.92 -14.22 5.50
C ASP A 159 26.54 -15.55 5.02
N TYR A 160 26.69 -15.70 3.70
CA TYR A 160 27.23 -16.90 3.07
C TYR A 160 28.45 -16.56 2.21
N ASP A 161 29.56 -17.26 2.47
CA ASP A 161 30.81 -17.25 1.70
C ASP A 161 30.74 -18.07 0.38
N GLY A 162 29.51 -18.37 -0.08
CA GLY A 162 29.21 -19.45 -1.03
C GLY A 162 29.01 -19.04 -2.49
N GLY A 163 29.04 -17.75 -2.82
CA GLY A 163 28.80 -17.26 -4.19
C GLY A 163 27.33 -17.26 -4.61
N GLU A 164 26.40 -17.29 -3.65
CA GLU A 164 24.96 -17.13 -3.88
C GLU A 164 24.31 -16.38 -2.71
N SER A 165 23.24 -15.64 -2.98
CA SER A 165 22.32 -15.13 -1.97
C SER A 165 20.93 -15.76 -2.16
N HIS A 166 20.17 -15.83 -1.09
CA HIS A 166 18.79 -16.33 -1.14
C HIS A 166 17.80 -15.20 -0.90
N CYS A 167 16.67 -15.23 -1.57
CA CYS A 167 15.50 -14.47 -1.17
C CYS A 167 14.52 -15.41 -0.41
N PRO A 168 14.02 -15.00 0.76
CA PRO A 168 13.21 -15.86 1.62
C PRO A 168 11.87 -16.23 0.96
N SER A 169 11.32 -17.37 1.37
CA SER A 169 9.93 -17.71 1.05
C SER A 169 8.98 -16.88 1.92
N THR A 170 7.85 -16.48 1.35
CA THR A 170 6.75 -15.83 2.07
C THR A 170 5.41 -16.28 1.46
N ASP A 171 4.29 -15.86 2.02
CA ASP A 171 2.97 -16.23 1.54
C ASP A 171 2.66 -15.53 0.21
N GLY A 172 2.39 -16.30 -0.85
CA GLY A 172 1.99 -15.79 -2.15
C GLY A 172 0.47 -15.81 -2.35
N VAL A 173 -0.02 -14.96 -3.26
CA VAL A 173 -1.43 -14.90 -3.68
C VAL A 173 -1.53 -14.94 -5.20
N GLU A 174 -2.48 -15.71 -5.74
CA GLU A 174 -2.76 -15.75 -7.17
C GLU A 174 -3.11 -14.35 -7.71
N GLY A 175 -2.48 -13.96 -8.82
CA GLY A 175 -2.59 -12.62 -9.40
C GLY A 175 -1.66 -11.58 -8.77
N GLY A 176 -0.95 -11.91 -7.68
CA GLY A 176 0.01 -11.02 -7.03
C GLY A 176 1.36 -10.93 -7.74
N MET A 177 2.20 -10.00 -7.28
CA MET A 177 3.57 -9.82 -7.75
C MET A 177 4.56 -10.16 -6.63
N HIS A 178 5.36 -11.19 -6.82
CA HIS A 178 6.50 -11.48 -5.93
C HIS A 178 7.70 -10.64 -6.36
N ILE A 179 8.30 -9.94 -5.41
CA ILE A 179 9.46 -9.07 -5.61
C ILE A 179 10.51 -9.49 -4.60
N CYS A 180 11.74 -9.66 -5.06
CA CYS A 180 12.90 -9.84 -4.20
C CYS A 180 13.86 -8.69 -4.43
N GLY A 181 14.34 -8.09 -3.35
CA GLY A 181 15.49 -7.17 -3.37
C GLY A 181 16.66 -7.79 -2.61
N TRP A 182 17.83 -7.77 -3.21
CA TRP A 182 19.10 -8.19 -2.62
C TRP A 182 19.98 -6.97 -2.42
N VAL A 183 20.40 -6.75 -1.18
CA VAL A 183 21.39 -5.73 -0.83
C VAL A 183 22.69 -6.45 -0.54
N HIS A 184 23.77 -5.97 -1.15
CA HIS A 184 25.09 -6.57 -1.04
C HIS A 184 26.08 -5.56 -0.47
N ASP A 185 26.88 -6.00 0.50
CA ASP A 185 28.17 -5.39 0.85
C ASP A 185 29.14 -5.69 -0.30
N ASP A 186 29.76 -4.67 -0.87
CA ASP A 186 30.52 -4.70 -2.14
C ASP A 186 29.67 -4.69 -3.46
N PRO A 187 30.24 -4.21 -4.60
CA PRO A 187 29.55 -4.06 -5.89
C PRO A 187 29.25 -5.37 -6.64
N GLN A 188 29.00 -6.47 -5.93
CA GLN A 188 28.69 -7.75 -6.57
C GLN A 188 27.32 -7.75 -7.24
N ARG A 189 27.15 -8.72 -8.15
CA ARG A 189 25.91 -8.89 -8.89
C ARG A 189 25.38 -10.30 -8.75
N ILE A 190 24.08 -10.41 -8.87
CA ILE A 190 23.38 -11.67 -9.10
C ILE A 190 23.12 -11.90 -10.59
N GLN A 191 23.21 -13.16 -10.99
CA GLN A 191 22.60 -13.67 -12.20
C GLN A 191 21.08 -13.63 -12.07
N GLU A 192 20.38 -13.57 -13.20
CA GLU A 192 18.91 -13.59 -13.20
C GLU A 192 18.39 -14.86 -12.52
N PRO A 193 17.69 -14.76 -11.37
CA PRO A 193 17.27 -15.94 -10.62
C PRO A 193 16.19 -16.72 -11.37
N ASP A 194 16.16 -18.04 -11.15
CA ASP A 194 15.11 -18.88 -11.72
C ASP A 194 13.71 -18.37 -11.34
N ARG A 195 12.86 -18.20 -12.38
CA ARG A 195 11.48 -17.69 -12.30
C ARG A 195 11.34 -16.20 -12.02
N MET A 196 12.44 -15.45 -11.90
CA MET A 196 12.39 -14.01 -11.71
C MET A 196 12.97 -13.25 -12.90
N THR A 197 12.64 -11.98 -13.01
CA THR A 197 13.26 -11.06 -13.98
C THR A 197 13.81 -9.85 -13.27
N ILE A 198 15.08 -9.50 -13.48
CA ILE A 198 15.74 -8.36 -12.83
C ILE A 198 15.09 -7.04 -13.28
N ARG A 199 14.79 -6.15 -12.31
CA ARG A 199 14.11 -4.83 -12.45
C ARG A 199 14.93 -3.69 -11.85
N THR A 200 16.23 -3.75 -12.06
CA THR A 200 17.17 -2.70 -11.65
C THR A 200 18.17 -2.52 -12.76
N ASP A 201 18.39 -1.27 -13.18
CA ASP A 201 19.56 -0.96 -13.97
C ASP A 201 20.75 -0.97 -13.01
N LEU A 202 21.70 -1.85 -13.33
CA LEU A 202 22.88 -2.12 -12.53
C LEU A 202 23.41 -0.87 -11.84
N THR A 203 23.55 -1.01 -10.53
CA THR A 203 23.93 0.05 -9.63
C THR A 203 25.23 -0.39 -8.95
N ILE A 204 26.38 0.15 -9.39
CA ILE A 204 27.70 -0.18 -8.86
C ILE A 204 28.22 1.05 -8.12
N GLY A 205 28.12 1.00 -6.80
CA GLY A 205 28.93 1.75 -5.86
C GLY A 205 29.55 0.78 -4.86
N GLY A 206 30.14 1.27 -3.78
CA GLY A 206 30.67 0.42 -2.69
C GLY A 206 29.73 -0.72 -2.31
N ASP A 207 28.41 -0.46 -2.23
CA ASP A 207 27.39 -1.50 -1.96
C ASP A 207 26.38 -1.55 -3.11
N ALA A 208 25.81 -2.73 -3.37
CA ALA A 208 24.87 -2.95 -4.47
C ALA A 208 23.45 -3.27 -4.00
N LEU A 209 22.45 -2.88 -4.80
CA LEU A 209 21.07 -3.33 -4.70
C LEU A 209 20.61 -3.86 -6.05
N GLN A 210 19.99 -5.04 -6.07
CA GLN A 210 19.27 -5.55 -7.23
C GLN A 210 17.89 -6.03 -6.81
N THR A 211 16.88 -5.72 -7.62
CA THR A 211 15.52 -6.21 -7.46
C THR A 211 15.13 -7.09 -8.64
N ALA A 212 14.27 -8.07 -8.40
CA ALA A 212 13.68 -8.92 -9.44
C ALA A 212 12.23 -9.24 -9.14
N THR A 213 11.43 -9.47 -10.19
CA THR A 213 9.99 -9.71 -10.07
C THR A 213 9.56 -11.03 -10.68
N ASN A 214 8.48 -11.61 -10.13
CA ASN A 214 7.81 -12.80 -10.62
C ASN A 214 6.29 -12.68 -10.43
N SER A 215 5.51 -12.80 -11.50
CA SER A 215 4.05 -12.84 -11.43
C SER A 215 3.58 -14.17 -10.84
N LEU A 216 2.66 -14.12 -9.86
CA LEU A 216 2.15 -15.31 -9.19
C LEU A 216 0.85 -15.79 -9.82
N ASN A 217 0.81 -17.08 -10.17
CA ASN A 217 -0.38 -17.75 -10.71
C ASN A 217 -1.00 -18.76 -9.73
N ARG A 218 -0.60 -18.69 -8.45
CA ARG A 218 -1.07 -19.55 -7.38
C ARG A 218 -0.97 -18.85 -6.02
N THR A 219 -1.83 -19.27 -5.09
CA THR A 219 -1.74 -18.92 -3.66
C THR A 219 -0.89 -19.95 -2.91
N GLY A 220 -0.21 -19.52 -1.84
CA GLY A 220 0.69 -20.33 -1.01
C GLY A 220 2.16 -19.88 -1.13
N GLU A 221 3.06 -20.60 -0.45
CA GLU A 221 4.49 -20.23 -0.33
C GLU A 221 5.14 -19.90 -1.69
N THR A 222 5.92 -18.82 -1.74
CA THR A 222 6.65 -18.37 -2.94
C THR A 222 7.89 -19.21 -3.27
N ASP A 223 8.26 -20.11 -2.34
CA ASP A 223 9.51 -20.87 -2.32
C ASP A 223 10.75 -19.96 -2.18
N ARG A 224 11.83 -20.51 -1.60
CA ARG A 224 13.12 -19.79 -1.55
C ARG A 224 13.67 -19.62 -2.97
N ILE A 225 14.10 -18.40 -3.31
CA ILE A 225 14.76 -18.10 -4.59
C ILE A 225 16.26 -18.04 -4.37
N VAL A 226 17.02 -18.70 -5.25
CA VAL A 226 18.48 -18.69 -5.23
C VAL A 226 18.98 -17.74 -6.31
N ALA A 227 19.88 -16.83 -5.93
CA ALA A 227 20.49 -15.85 -6.79
C ALA A 227 22.01 -16.05 -6.79
N GLU A 228 22.54 -16.67 -7.84
CA GLU A 228 23.99 -16.93 -7.97
C GLU A 228 24.74 -15.63 -8.25
N HIS A 229 25.89 -15.43 -7.60
CA HIS A 229 26.75 -14.28 -7.83
C HIS A 229 27.55 -14.41 -9.13
N THR A 230 27.81 -13.29 -9.81
CA THR A 230 28.68 -13.27 -11.01
C THR A 230 30.18 -13.30 -10.67
N ASN A 231 30.56 -13.05 -9.41
CA ASN A 231 31.94 -12.94 -8.90
C ASN A 231 32.81 -11.87 -9.59
N ASP A 232 32.23 -11.03 -10.44
CA ASP A 232 32.86 -9.86 -11.08
C ASP A 232 31.83 -8.73 -11.19
N PRO A 233 31.96 -7.63 -10.41
CA PRO A 233 33.01 -7.37 -9.41
C PRO A 233 33.04 -8.39 -8.26
N PRO A 234 34.17 -8.53 -7.53
CA PRO A 234 34.20 -9.32 -6.30
C PRO A 234 33.25 -8.71 -5.25
N GLY A 235 32.63 -9.57 -4.45
CA GLY A 235 31.71 -9.19 -3.38
C GLY A 235 32.23 -9.51 -1.99
N GLY A 236 31.52 -9.00 -0.99
CA GLY A 236 31.67 -9.33 0.42
C GLY A 236 30.94 -10.61 0.78
N SER A 237 31.04 -11.01 2.06
CA SER A 237 30.30 -12.16 2.60
C SER A 237 29.00 -11.78 3.29
N SER A 238 28.79 -10.48 3.54
CA SER A 238 27.62 -9.93 4.25
C SER A 238 26.60 -9.43 3.23
N ASP A 239 25.53 -10.18 3.02
CA ASP A 239 24.42 -9.75 2.18
C ASP A 239 23.10 -9.82 2.95
N LEU A 240 22.06 -9.21 2.43
CA LEU A 240 20.69 -9.42 2.90
C LEU A 240 19.69 -9.38 1.75
N SER A 241 18.48 -9.82 2.02
CA SER A 241 17.40 -9.76 1.04
C SER A 241 16.05 -9.55 1.70
N ILE A 242 15.11 -9.00 0.94
CA ILE A 242 13.73 -8.80 1.38
C ILE A 242 12.78 -9.23 0.25
N ALA A 243 11.95 -10.23 0.55
CA ALA A 243 10.85 -10.69 -0.28
C ALA A 243 9.58 -9.88 0.03
N VAL A 244 8.82 -9.54 -0.99
CA VAL A 244 7.53 -8.85 -0.89
C VAL A 244 6.56 -9.48 -1.87
N VAL A 245 5.31 -9.69 -1.44
CA VAL A 245 4.21 -10.01 -2.35
C VAL A 245 3.24 -8.84 -2.37
N VAL A 246 3.07 -8.25 -3.55
CA VAL A 246 2.09 -7.19 -3.78
C VAL A 246 0.74 -7.82 -4.10
N ARG A 247 -0.27 -7.33 -3.39
CA ARG A 247 -1.64 -7.82 -3.44
C ARG A 247 -2.33 -7.37 -4.73
N PRO A 248 -3.01 -8.27 -5.44
CA PRO A 248 -3.89 -7.89 -6.54
C PRO A 248 -5.05 -7.03 -6.03
N GLY A 249 -5.42 -6.01 -6.80
CA GLY A 249 -6.62 -5.25 -6.57
C GLY A 249 -7.87 -6.11 -6.75
N PRO A 250 -9.03 -5.66 -6.22
CA PRO A 250 -10.29 -6.35 -6.44
C PRO A 250 -10.50 -6.54 -7.95
N SER A 251 -10.87 -7.75 -8.37
CA SER A 251 -11.20 -8.02 -9.77
C SER A 251 -12.32 -7.08 -10.19
N ASP A 252 -12.08 -6.25 -11.21
CA ASP A 252 -13.06 -5.28 -11.73
C ASP A 252 -14.39 -5.96 -12.02
N GLY A 253 -15.28 -5.89 -11.05
CA GLY A 253 -16.62 -6.40 -11.04
C GLY A 253 -17.42 -5.42 -10.22
N ASP A 254 -17.87 -4.35 -10.88
CA ASP A 254 -18.63 -3.21 -10.35
C ASP A 254 -17.83 -1.92 -10.06
N GLY A 255 -17.08 -1.46 -11.05
CA GLY A 255 -16.49 -0.11 -11.11
C GLY A 255 -17.05 0.68 -12.30
N GLY A 256 -18.36 0.62 -12.53
CA GLY A 256 -19.05 1.45 -13.52
C GLY A 256 -19.16 2.89 -13.04
N ASN A 257 -18.04 3.63 -12.97
CA ASN A 257 -18.13 5.08 -12.88
C ASN A 257 -18.56 5.61 -14.25
N ASN A 258 -19.88 5.70 -14.41
CA ASN A 258 -20.54 6.35 -15.53
C ASN A 258 -20.25 7.85 -15.41
N GLY A 259 -19.05 8.26 -15.82
CA GLY A 259 -18.70 9.64 -16.11
C GLY A 259 -19.51 10.10 -17.32
N GLY A 260 -20.79 10.35 -17.10
CA GLY A 260 -21.65 11.03 -18.04
C GLY A 260 -21.14 12.46 -18.16
N GLU A 261 -20.34 12.71 -19.19
CA GLU A 261 -20.16 14.05 -19.76
C GLU A 261 -21.55 14.62 -20.07
N GLY A 262 -22.02 15.50 -19.19
CA GLY A 262 -23.16 16.37 -19.45
C GLY A 262 -22.75 17.42 -20.47
N ASP A 263 -22.81 17.05 -21.75
CA ASP A 263 -22.69 17.97 -22.89
C ASP A 263 -23.90 18.91 -22.88
N ASN A 264 -23.75 20.10 -22.29
CA ASN A 264 -24.72 21.19 -22.40
C ASN A 264 -24.56 21.88 -23.76
N GLY A 265 -24.99 21.18 -24.80
CA GLY A 265 -25.17 21.66 -26.17
C GLY A 265 -26.59 22.14 -26.42
N ASN A 266 -26.74 23.45 -26.42
CA ASN A 266 -27.90 24.26 -26.81
C ASN A 266 -28.60 23.80 -28.12
N GLU A 267 -29.89 23.46 -28.06
CA GLU A 267 -30.86 23.66 -29.15
C GLU A 267 -32.17 24.23 -28.60
N GLY A 268 -32.50 25.44 -29.05
CA GLY A 268 -33.72 26.14 -28.68
C GLY A 268 -34.92 25.72 -29.52
N ASP A 269 -36.12 25.92 -28.96
CA ASP A 269 -37.31 26.19 -29.75
C ASP A 269 -38.21 27.22 -29.05
N ASN A 270 -38.74 28.13 -29.87
CA ASN A 270 -39.54 29.29 -29.50
C ASN A 270 -41.00 28.91 -29.24
N GLY A 271 -41.68 29.60 -28.31
CA GLY A 271 -43.11 29.40 -28.13
C GLY A 271 -43.83 30.26 -27.08
N ASN A 272 -43.88 31.56 -27.30
CA ASN A 272 -45.04 32.46 -27.18
C ASN A 272 -45.73 32.76 -25.80
N GLU A 273 -45.74 34.07 -25.48
CA GLU A 273 -46.81 34.92 -24.84
C GLU A 273 -47.48 34.43 -23.54
N ASP A 274 -47.71 35.22 -22.48
CA ASP A 274 -48.26 36.57 -22.40
C ASP A 274 -48.10 37.13 -20.97
N GLN A 275 -48.27 38.45 -20.88
CA GLN A 275 -48.12 39.41 -19.79
C GLN A 275 -48.80 39.08 -18.45
N THR A 276 -48.24 39.58 -17.35
CA THR A 276 -48.78 40.72 -16.57
C THR A 276 -47.93 40.94 -15.30
N GLY A 277 -47.59 42.21 -15.04
CA GLY A 277 -46.79 42.61 -13.89
C GLY A 277 -47.61 42.82 -12.62
N ASN A 278 -46.91 42.95 -11.49
CA ASN A 278 -47.09 44.09 -10.59
C ASN A 278 -45.91 44.18 -9.61
N GLU A 279 -45.34 45.37 -9.51
CA GLU A 279 -44.53 45.84 -8.38
C GLU A 279 -45.48 46.07 -7.19
N ASP A 280 -45.10 45.67 -5.97
CA ASP A 280 -45.16 46.59 -4.82
C ASP A 280 -44.31 46.10 -3.65
N GLN A 281 -43.62 47.06 -3.04
CA GLN A 281 -42.80 46.94 -1.84
C GLN A 281 -43.67 46.98 -0.58
N THR A 282 -43.31 46.19 0.43
CA THR A 282 -43.24 46.58 1.85
C THR A 282 -42.35 45.52 2.51
N GLY A 283 -41.22 45.81 3.15
CA GLY A 283 -41.04 46.79 4.21
C GLY A 283 -41.10 46.06 5.55
N ASN A 284 -39.99 45.44 5.99
CA ASN A 284 -39.71 45.39 7.41
C ASN A 284 -38.20 45.36 7.68
N GLU A 285 -37.80 46.35 8.48
CA GLU A 285 -36.46 46.62 8.95
C GLU A 285 -36.09 45.67 10.10
N GLY A 286 -34.81 45.38 10.22
CA GLY A 286 -34.25 44.60 11.32
C GLY A 286 -32.78 44.33 11.07
N GLY A 287 -31.98 45.39 11.04
CA GLY A 287 -30.53 45.28 10.87
C GLY A 287 -29.86 44.61 12.06
N ASN A 288 -28.79 43.87 11.79
CA ASN A 288 -27.54 44.02 12.52
C ASN A 288 -26.41 43.47 11.64
N GLY A 289 -25.51 44.35 11.22
CA GLY A 289 -24.20 43.92 10.73
C GLY A 289 -23.27 43.76 11.92
N ASN A 290 -22.32 42.84 11.83
CA ASN A 290 -20.92 43.20 12.02
C ASN A 290 -19.99 42.09 11.51
N SER A 291 -18.91 42.54 10.89
CA SER A 291 -17.67 41.82 10.64
C SER A 291 -17.05 41.26 11.91
N GLY A 292 -16.10 40.33 11.72
CA GLY A 292 -15.44 39.58 12.78
C GLY A 292 -14.57 40.39 13.74
N GLU A 293 -14.21 39.73 14.85
CA GLU A 293 -12.85 39.61 15.40
C GLU A 293 -12.91 38.92 16.79
N ASN A 294 -12.15 37.82 16.91
CA ASN A 294 -11.30 37.38 18.02
C ASN A 294 -11.79 37.39 19.49
N GLY A 295 -11.56 36.26 20.17
CA GLY A 295 -10.91 36.28 21.49
C GLY A 295 -11.43 35.33 22.58
N ASN A 296 -10.84 34.13 22.61
CA ASN A 296 -10.36 33.34 23.77
C ASN A 296 -10.79 33.71 25.21
N GLY A 297 -11.13 32.68 26.01
CA GLY A 297 -10.98 32.72 27.47
C GLY A 297 -11.95 31.80 28.23
N GLY A 298 -11.53 30.56 28.51
CA GLY A 298 -12.31 29.59 29.26
C GLY A 298 -12.50 29.90 30.75
N SER A 299 -13.39 29.13 31.40
CA SER A 299 -13.18 28.46 32.69
C SER A 299 -14.50 28.05 33.35
N ASP A 300 -14.61 26.75 33.58
CA ASP A 300 -15.28 26.08 34.71
C ASP A 300 -16.79 25.82 34.68
N GLY A 301 -17.13 24.53 34.71
CA GLY A 301 -18.48 24.04 34.91
C GLY A 301 -18.83 22.77 34.13
N SER A 302 -18.20 21.63 34.46
CA SER A 302 -18.68 20.27 34.13
C SER A 302 -19.05 20.03 32.66
N GLY A 303 -18.08 19.73 31.80
CA GLY A 303 -18.35 19.49 30.38
C GLY A 303 -17.68 18.25 29.84
N SER A 304 -18.41 17.12 29.83
CA SER A 304 -18.15 16.06 28.85
C SER A 304 -18.17 16.68 27.45
N TYR A 305 -17.17 16.39 26.62
CA TYR A 305 -17.19 16.79 25.22
C TYR A 305 -18.32 16.04 24.48
N PRO A 306 -18.96 16.65 23.48
CA PRO A 306 -19.96 15.97 22.65
C PRO A 306 -19.32 14.87 21.79
N ASP A 307 -20.07 13.85 21.38
CA ASP A 307 -19.62 12.88 20.38
C ASP A 307 -19.46 13.55 19.01
N TRP A 308 -18.51 13.09 18.19
CA TRP A 308 -18.34 13.57 16.82
C TRP A 308 -19.58 13.28 15.96
N GLN A 309 -19.96 14.21 15.10
CA GLN A 309 -21.08 14.13 14.17
C GLN A 309 -20.63 14.55 12.77
N GLU A 310 -20.92 13.73 11.77
CA GLU A 310 -20.48 13.93 10.38
C GLU A 310 -20.97 15.25 9.78
N ASP A 311 -22.22 15.64 10.05
CA ASP A 311 -22.83 16.83 9.44
C ASP A 311 -22.51 18.15 10.18
N GLU A 312 -21.82 18.11 11.33
CA GLU A 312 -21.54 19.29 12.15
C GLU A 312 -20.25 19.99 11.70
N VAL A 313 -20.24 21.33 11.75
CA VAL A 313 -19.05 22.13 11.47
C VAL A 313 -18.27 22.35 12.76
N TYR A 314 -16.98 22.02 12.74
CA TYR A 314 -16.06 22.23 13.86
C TYR A 314 -14.99 23.25 13.51
N LEU A 315 -14.69 24.15 14.46
CA LEU A 315 -13.67 25.19 14.36
C LEU A 315 -12.41 24.80 15.14
N GLU A 316 -11.31 25.50 14.88
CA GLU A 316 -10.05 25.29 15.62
C GLU A 316 -10.27 25.35 17.14
N GLY A 317 -9.82 24.30 17.83
CA GLY A 317 -9.96 24.15 19.29
C GLY A 317 -11.24 23.47 19.77
N ASP A 318 -12.21 23.22 18.88
CA ASP A 318 -13.39 22.42 19.22
C ASP A 318 -12.99 20.99 19.56
N ARG A 319 -13.67 20.41 20.56
CA ARG A 319 -13.35 19.09 21.08
C ARG A 319 -14.53 18.15 21.04
N VAL A 320 -14.27 16.93 20.60
CA VAL A 320 -15.27 15.86 20.48
C VAL A 320 -14.74 14.55 21.04
N ILE A 321 -15.64 13.64 21.38
CA ILE A 321 -15.32 12.24 21.69
C ILE A 321 -15.54 11.41 20.44
N HIS A 322 -14.54 10.62 20.06
CA HIS A 322 -14.62 9.64 19.00
C HIS A 322 -13.69 8.47 19.31
N ASP A 323 -14.19 7.24 19.15
CA ASP A 323 -13.50 6.00 19.52
C ASP A 323 -12.85 6.02 20.91
N GLY A 324 -13.58 6.57 21.88
CA GLY A 324 -13.15 6.62 23.28
C GLY A 324 -12.00 7.57 23.58
N ALA A 325 -11.59 8.40 22.61
CA ALA A 325 -10.58 9.43 22.77
C ALA A 325 -11.16 10.83 22.57
N VAL A 326 -10.53 11.83 23.19
CA VAL A 326 -10.84 13.25 22.95
C VAL A 326 -10.00 13.73 21.78
N TRP A 327 -10.66 14.36 20.82
CA TRP A 327 -10.06 14.91 19.62
C TRP A 327 -10.29 16.41 19.58
N GLU A 328 -9.27 17.16 19.17
CA GLU A 328 -9.31 18.61 19.00
C GLU A 328 -9.15 18.97 17.53
N ALA A 329 -10.10 19.70 16.97
CA ALA A 329 -10.03 20.21 15.62
C ALA A 329 -8.86 21.21 15.52
N GLN A 330 -7.96 20.99 14.58
CA GLN A 330 -6.79 21.85 14.36
C GLN A 330 -7.11 23.06 13.47
N TRP A 331 -8.19 22.98 12.70
CA TRP A 331 -8.76 24.06 11.88
C TRP A 331 -10.21 23.72 11.51
N TRP A 332 -10.85 24.56 10.68
CA TRP A 332 -12.22 24.34 10.19
C TRP A 332 -12.37 22.97 9.50
N THR A 333 -13.39 22.19 9.88
CA THR A 333 -13.67 20.85 9.34
C THR A 333 -15.17 20.51 9.42
N GLN A 334 -15.66 19.69 8.48
CA GLN A 334 -17.03 19.18 8.44
C GLN A 334 -17.03 17.84 7.67
N GLY A 335 -17.45 16.75 8.32
CA GLY A 335 -17.51 15.42 7.70
C GLY A 335 -16.21 14.59 7.79
N GLU A 336 -15.08 15.18 8.14
CA GLU A 336 -13.85 14.43 8.39
C GLU A 336 -13.87 13.77 9.78
N GLU A 337 -13.74 12.44 9.82
CA GLU A 337 -13.79 11.64 11.06
C GLU A 337 -12.46 11.68 11.85
N PRO A 338 -12.46 11.78 13.19
CA PRO A 338 -11.22 11.88 13.97
C PRO A 338 -10.34 10.61 13.91
N ARG A 339 -9.07 10.76 13.52
CA ARG A 339 -8.07 9.68 13.48
C ARG A 339 -6.66 10.19 13.76
N ASP A 340 -5.79 9.31 14.27
CA ASP A 340 -4.45 9.70 14.75
C ASP A 340 -3.47 9.76 13.58
N GLU A 341 -3.58 10.83 12.81
CA GLU A 341 -2.76 11.09 11.63
C GLU A 341 -2.00 12.41 11.84
N GLN A 342 -0.69 12.39 11.60
CA GLN A 342 0.14 13.57 11.74
C GLN A 342 -0.28 14.62 10.71
N TRP A 343 -0.54 15.86 11.16
CA TRP A 343 -1.03 16.97 10.33
C TRP A 343 -2.46 16.82 9.82
N TYR A 344 -3.26 15.98 10.47
CA TYR A 344 -4.68 15.85 10.15
C TYR A 344 -5.55 16.90 10.84
N VAL A 345 -6.78 17.05 10.34
CA VAL A 345 -7.78 18.02 10.83
C VAL A 345 -8.13 17.80 12.30
N TRP A 346 -8.05 16.56 12.77
CA TRP A 346 -8.26 16.19 14.18
C TRP A 346 -6.96 15.75 14.80
N LYS A 347 -6.66 16.30 15.97
CA LYS A 347 -5.51 15.88 16.77
C LYS A 347 -6.00 15.23 18.05
N ARG A 348 -5.49 14.04 18.34
CA ARG A 348 -5.79 13.37 19.59
C ARG A 348 -5.25 14.19 20.76
N VAL A 349 -6.13 14.59 21.67
CA VAL A 349 -5.72 15.26 22.90
C VAL A 349 -5.12 14.22 23.83
N LYS A 350 -3.80 14.24 23.98
CA LYS A 350 -3.10 13.44 25.00
C LYS A 350 -3.38 14.06 26.36
N ASP A 351 -4.46 13.62 27.01
CA ASP A 351 -4.78 14.09 28.35
C ASP A 351 -3.69 13.61 29.34
N THR A 352 -2.98 14.57 29.93
CA THR A 352 -2.05 14.37 31.05
C THR A 352 -2.74 14.54 32.40
N SER A 353 -4.07 14.54 32.43
CA SER A 353 -4.85 14.65 33.67
C SER A 353 -5.75 13.43 33.83
N SER A 354 -5.27 12.48 34.63
CA SER A 354 -6.01 11.45 35.37
C SER A 354 -7.52 11.39 35.09
N VAL A 355 -7.93 10.42 34.28
CA VAL A 355 -9.28 9.84 34.37
C VAL A 355 -9.13 8.33 34.55
N THR A 356 -9.55 7.85 35.71
CA THR A 356 -9.69 6.42 35.99
C THR A 356 -10.72 5.82 35.04
N PRO A 357 -10.41 4.76 34.28
CA PRO A 357 -11.42 4.07 33.47
C PRO A 357 -12.43 3.36 34.38
N VAL A 358 -13.71 3.69 34.25
CA VAL A 358 -14.79 2.74 34.49
C VAL A 358 -15.26 2.28 33.11
N ASP A 359 -14.93 1.02 32.81
CA ASP A 359 -15.20 0.29 31.58
C ASP A 359 -16.65 -0.26 31.56
N PRO A 360 -17.39 -0.06 30.46
CA PRO A 360 -18.47 -0.94 30.09
C PRO A 360 -18.30 -1.46 28.66
N GLY A 361 -17.29 -2.30 28.37
CA GLY A 361 -17.16 -2.93 27.06
C GLY A 361 -15.86 -3.63 26.66
N ALA A 362 -14.82 -3.80 27.49
CA ALA A 362 -13.60 -4.48 27.06
C ALA A 362 -13.82 -5.99 26.77
N GLY A 363 -13.83 -6.35 25.49
CA GLY A 363 -13.53 -7.72 25.04
C GLY A 363 -12.06 -8.07 25.28
N PRO A 364 -11.69 -9.36 25.29
CA PRO A 364 -10.31 -9.78 25.50
C PRO A 364 -9.39 -9.33 24.35
N THR A 365 -8.16 -8.95 24.67
CA THR A 365 -7.07 -8.79 23.68
C THR A 365 -6.99 -10.05 22.81
N PRO A 366 -6.97 -9.92 21.46
CA PRO A 366 -6.98 -11.08 20.57
C PRO A 366 -5.73 -11.94 20.75
N ALA A 367 -5.85 -13.26 20.56
CA ALA A 367 -4.69 -14.14 20.53
C ALA A 367 -3.78 -13.82 19.33
N TRP A 368 -2.47 -14.02 19.47
CA TRP A 368 -1.53 -13.90 18.36
C TRP A 368 -1.84 -14.94 17.27
N ASP A 369 -1.76 -14.50 16.01
CA ASP A 369 -2.03 -15.27 14.80
C ASP A 369 -0.87 -15.03 13.84
N SER A 370 -0.16 -16.11 13.49
CA SER A 370 1.01 -16.06 12.62
C SER A 370 0.73 -15.52 11.22
N SER A 371 -0.53 -15.60 10.75
CA SER A 371 -0.92 -15.13 9.42
C SER A 371 -1.32 -13.66 9.38
N LYS A 372 -1.55 -13.04 10.55
CA LYS A 372 -2.02 -11.67 10.66
C LYS A 372 -0.85 -10.68 10.63
N ILE A 373 -1.04 -9.58 9.91
CA ILE A 373 -0.17 -8.41 9.98
C ILE A 373 -0.51 -7.59 11.22
N TYR A 374 0.51 -7.25 11.98
CA TYR A 374 0.44 -6.34 13.11
C TYR A 374 1.28 -5.10 12.84
N ARG A 375 0.79 -3.95 13.27
CA ARG A 375 1.47 -2.65 13.18
C ARG A 375 1.91 -2.20 14.57
N GLU A 376 2.69 -1.13 14.65
CA GLU A 376 3.04 -0.51 15.93
C GLU A 376 1.79 -0.29 16.80
N ASP A 377 1.93 -0.55 18.10
CA ASP A 377 0.88 -0.52 19.14
C ASP A 377 -0.21 -1.62 19.06
N ASP A 378 -0.18 -2.50 18.05
CA ASP A 378 -1.10 -3.65 18.04
C ASP A 378 -0.82 -4.58 19.22
N ARG A 379 -1.89 -4.97 19.93
CA ARG A 379 -1.78 -5.84 21.11
C ARG A 379 -2.35 -7.22 20.86
N VAL A 380 -1.59 -8.23 21.27
CA VAL A 380 -1.99 -9.64 21.20
C VAL A 380 -1.74 -10.35 22.52
N THR A 381 -2.44 -11.45 22.77
CA THR A 381 -2.09 -12.39 23.83
C THR A 381 -1.36 -13.59 23.25
N HIS A 382 -0.19 -13.90 23.81
CA HIS A 382 0.59 -15.09 23.50
C HIS A 382 1.20 -15.63 24.79
N ASP A 383 1.02 -16.94 25.03
CA ASP A 383 1.44 -17.63 26.26
C ASP A 383 0.99 -16.96 27.58
N GLY A 384 -0.19 -16.32 27.55
CA GLY A 384 -0.78 -15.66 28.72
C GLY A 384 -0.18 -14.29 29.04
N THR A 385 0.73 -13.80 28.21
CA THR A 385 1.27 -12.44 28.27
C THR A 385 0.65 -11.60 27.16
N THR A 386 0.35 -10.34 27.46
CA THR A 386 0.00 -9.36 26.43
C THR A 386 1.28 -8.78 25.85
N TRP A 387 1.36 -8.79 24.53
CA TRP A 387 2.48 -8.27 23.77
C TRP A 387 1.99 -7.12 22.91
N GLU A 388 2.82 -6.09 22.82
CA GLU A 388 2.62 -4.95 21.95
C GLU A 388 3.66 -5.02 20.84
N ALA A 389 3.18 -4.99 19.60
CA ALA A 389 4.03 -4.87 18.43
C ALA A 389 4.69 -3.50 18.49
N GLN A 390 6.01 -3.49 18.48
CA GLN A 390 6.77 -2.25 18.48
C GLN A 390 6.90 -1.66 17.06
N TRP A 391 6.59 -2.45 16.04
CA TRP A 391 6.62 -2.09 14.62
C TRP A 391 5.89 -3.13 13.78
N TRP A 392 5.87 -2.96 12.46
CA TRP A 392 5.24 -3.90 11.52
C TRP A 392 5.79 -5.33 11.68
N THR A 393 4.91 -6.32 11.76
CA THR A 393 5.28 -7.73 11.89
C THR A 393 4.21 -8.67 11.35
N GLN A 394 4.65 -9.81 10.81
CA GLN A 394 3.78 -10.90 10.38
C GLN A 394 4.56 -12.22 10.54
N GLY A 395 4.00 -13.16 11.30
CA GLY A 395 4.62 -14.47 11.51
C GLY A 395 5.73 -14.55 12.56
N GLN A 396 6.31 -13.42 13.02
CA GLN A 396 7.22 -13.44 14.16
C GLN A 396 6.45 -13.66 15.47
N GLU A 397 6.79 -14.72 16.21
CA GLU A 397 6.12 -15.10 17.46
C GLU A 397 6.59 -14.24 18.65
N PRO A 398 5.71 -13.79 19.55
CA PRO A 398 6.12 -12.96 20.68
C PRO A 398 7.08 -13.65 21.65
N ARG A 399 8.27 -13.05 21.87
CA ARG A 399 9.27 -13.53 22.83
C ARG A 399 9.96 -12.39 23.57
N ASN A 400 10.39 -12.64 24.80
CA ASN A 400 10.97 -11.62 25.68
C ASN A 400 12.46 -11.44 25.38
N GLU A 401 12.75 -10.65 24.36
CA GLU A 401 14.10 -10.33 23.92
C GLU A 401 14.21 -8.81 23.72
N ALA A 402 15.28 -8.22 24.24
CA ALA A 402 15.49 -6.79 24.10
C ALA A 402 15.60 -6.43 22.61
N TRP A 403 14.92 -5.36 22.18
CA TRP A 403 14.91 -4.90 20.79
C TRP A 403 14.25 -5.87 19.80
N TYR A 404 13.44 -6.80 20.30
CA TYR A 404 12.62 -7.67 19.47
C TYR A 404 11.27 -7.01 19.11
N VAL A 405 10.62 -7.53 18.07
CA VAL A 405 9.42 -6.94 17.46
C VAL A 405 8.18 -6.91 18.36
N TRP A 406 8.17 -7.78 19.36
CA TRP A 406 7.15 -7.81 20.40
C TRP A 406 7.78 -7.42 21.74
N GLN A 407 7.15 -6.48 22.44
CA GLN A 407 7.47 -6.21 23.84
C GLN A 407 6.30 -6.54 24.76
N PRO A 408 6.55 -6.96 26.02
CA PRO A 408 5.48 -7.11 26.99
C PRO A 408 4.76 -5.77 27.18
N ALA A 409 3.45 -5.75 26.97
CA ALA A 409 2.65 -4.57 27.28
C ALA A 409 2.53 -4.44 28.81
N GLU A 410 2.93 -3.29 29.36
CA GLU A 410 2.82 -2.99 30.80
C GLU A 410 1.38 -2.82 31.28
#